data_AF-A0A8T3LFB9-F1
#
_entry.id   AF-A0A8T3LFB9-F1
#
_cell.length_a   1.000
_cell.length_b   1.000
_cell.length_c   1.000
_cell.angle_alpha   90.00
_cell.angle_beta   90.00
_cell.angle_gamma   90.00
#
_symmetry.space_group_name_H-M   'P 1'
#
loop_
_entity.id
_entity.type
_entity.pdbx_description
1 polymer ?
#
loop_
_entity_poly.entity_id
_entity_poly.type
_entity_poly.pdbx_seq_one_letter_code
_entity_poly.pdbx_strand_id
1 'polypeptide(L)'
;LRHWLACFDQMAKRSPVSAGFLLQVCKQALKYCRKRRYAISNVLDDMVVGDVGKKAEVSERVLTNKELGELLSALVDKIFPPYYSALIRLLIVFGCRTTELRRSEVQEWDFKEMLWTVPKEHSKTKVAIFRP
;
A
#
# COMPACT_ATOMS: atom_id res chain seq x y z
N LEU A 1 -5.76 -28.40 -11.13
CA LEU A 1 -4.46 -27.71 -11.18
C LEU A 1 -4.23 -26.98 -12.51
N ARG A 2 -4.36 -27.64 -13.68
CA ARG A 2 -4.12 -27.03 -15.01
C ARG A 2 -4.79 -25.66 -15.25
N HIS A 3 -6.08 -25.52 -14.91
CA HIS A 3 -6.78 -24.24 -15.07
C HIS A 3 -6.22 -23.11 -14.20
N TRP A 4 -5.74 -23.43 -12.99
CA TRP A 4 -5.13 -22.46 -12.08
C TRP A 4 -3.80 -21.97 -12.63
N LEU A 5 -2.93 -22.89 -13.06
CA LEU A 5 -1.64 -22.53 -13.67
C LEU A 5 -1.84 -21.65 -14.91
N ALA A 6 -2.72 -22.05 -15.84
CA ALA A 6 -3.00 -21.26 -17.02
C ALA A 6 -3.48 -19.83 -16.69
N CYS A 7 -4.33 -19.68 -15.67
CA CYS A 7 -4.82 -18.39 -15.21
C CYS A 7 -3.69 -17.53 -14.61
N PHE A 8 -2.88 -18.11 -13.72
CA PHE A 8 -1.79 -17.38 -13.10
C PHE A 8 -0.68 -17.04 -14.10
N ASP A 9 -0.31 -17.96 -15.00
CA ASP A 9 0.68 -17.73 -16.06
C ASP A 9 0.26 -16.59 -16.98
N GLN A 10 -1.03 -16.53 -17.34
CA GLN A 10 -1.55 -15.43 -18.14
C GLN A 10 -1.42 -14.08 -17.43
N MET A 11 -1.67 -14.03 -16.12
CA MET A 11 -1.53 -12.81 -15.33
C MET A 11 -0.06 -12.44 -15.10
N ALA A 12 0.80 -13.44 -14.88
CA ALA A 12 2.21 -13.26 -14.61
C ALA A 12 2.95 -12.59 -15.77
N LYS A 13 2.47 -12.75 -17.01
CA LYS A 13 2.98 -12.04 -18.21
C LYS A 13 2.98 -10.51 -18.06
N ARG A 14 2.05 -9.95 -17.29
CA ARG A 14 1.92 -8.49 -17.08
C ARG A 14 2.19 -8.08 -15.64
N SER A 15 1.90 -8.97 -14.68
CA SER A 15 1.82 -8.61 -13.26
C SER A 15 2.26 -9.79 -12.38
N PRO A 16 3.55 -10.19 -12.45
CA PRO A 16 4.04 -11.40 -11.77
C PRO A 16 3.98 -11.29 -10.24
N VAL A 17 4.09 -10.08 -9.68
CA VAL A 17 3.91 -9.84 -8.24
C VAL A 17 2.45 -10.04 -7.82
N SER A 18 1.51 -9.52 -8.62
CA SER A 18 0.08 -9.69 -8.38
C SER A 18 -0.35 -11.16 -8.51
N ALA A 19 0.28 -11.93 -9.39
CA ALA A 19 0.05 -13.38 -9.52
C ALA A 19 0.43 -14.15 -8.27
N GLY A 20 1.63 -13.89 -7.74
CA GLY A 20 2.06 -14.43 -6.46
C GLY A 20 1.11 -14.07 -5.31
N PHE A 21 0.70 -12.81 -5.23
CA PHE A 21 -0.25 -12.34 -4.22
C PHE A 21 -1.61 -13.03 -4.33
N LEU A 22 -2.17 -13.12 -5.54
CA LEU A 22 -3.48 -13.72 -5.76
C LEU A 22 -3.49 -15.21 -5.41
N LEU A 23 -2.41 -15.95 -5.71
CA LEU A 23 -2.26 -17.33 -5.27
C LEU A 23 -2.44 -17.46 -3.74
N GLN A 24 -1.79 -16.58 -2.96
CA GLN A 24 -1.91 -16.60 -1.50
C GLN A 24 -3.34 -16.33 -1.04
N VAL A 25 -4.04 -15.38 -1.67
CA VAL A 25 -5.45 -15.09 -1.40
C VAL A 25 -6.32 -16.30 -1.71
N CYS A 26 -6.14 -16.95 -2.86
CA CYS A 26 -6.89 -18.14 -3.24
C CYS A 26 -6.62 -19.31 -2.29
N LYS A 27 -5.37 -19.56 -1.88
CA LYS A 27 -5.03 -20.57 -0.86
C LYS A 27 -5.77 -20.31 0.44
N GLN A 28 -5.78 -19.06 0.90
CA GLN A 28 -6.47 -18.68 2.14
C GLN A 28 -7.99 -18.85 2.02
N ALA A 29 -8.58 -18.51 0.87
CA ALA A 29 -10.00 -18.72 0.61
C ALA A 29 -10.38 -20.21 0.61
N LEU A 30 -9.62 -21.06 -0.10
CA LEU A 30 -9.85 -22.52 -0.10
C LEU A 30 -9.68 -23.12 1.30
N LYS A 31 -8.68 -22.66 2.06
CA LYS A 31 -8.49 -23.05 3.47
C LYS A 31 -9.67 -22.65 4.35
N TYR A 32 -10.23 -21.45 4.16
CA TYR A 32 -11.43 -21.00 4.86
C TYR A 32 -12.64 -21.88 4.54
N CYS A 33 -12.89 -22.16 3.25
CA CYS A 33 -13.97 -23.04 2.81
C CYS A 33 -13.83 -24.45 3.39
N ARG A 34 -12.62 -25.02 3.40
CA ARG A 34 -12.34 -26.33 4.01
C ARG A 34 -12.67 -26.36 5.49
N LYS A 35 -12.16 -25.40 6.27
CA LYS A 35 -12.39 -25.34 7.72
C LYS A 35 -13.87 -25.25 8.10
N ARG A 36 -14.68 -24.62 7.25
CA ARG A 36 -16.12 -24.44 7.46
C ARG A 36 -17.00 -25.44 6.69
N ARG A 37 -16.39 -26.41 6.00
CA ARG A 37 -17.08 -27.42 5.19
C ARG A 37 -17.98 -26.84 4.08
N TYR A 38 -17.67 -25.66 3.57
CA TYR A 38 -18.36 -25.11 2.40
C TYR A 38 -17.90 -25.76 1.10
N ALA A 39 -16.61 -26.08 1.00
CA ALA A 39 -16.02 -26.82 -0.11
C ALA A 39 -14.71 -27.48 0.34
N ILE A 40 -14.39 -28.66 -0.21
CA ILE A 40 -13.15 -29.38 0.08
C ILE A 40 -12.24 -29.33 -1.15
N SER A 41 -11.13 -28.60 -1.06
CA SER A 41 -10.12 -28.54 -2.12
C SER A 41 -8.74 -28.21 -1.55
N ASN A 42 -7.76 -29.02 -1.92
CA ASN A 42 -6.34 -28.87 -1.57
C ASN A 42 -5.49 -28.49 -2.80
N VAL A 43 -6.13 -28.12 -3.91
CA VAL A 43 -5.51 -28.05 -5.25
C VAL A 43 -4.33 -27.05 -5.36
N LEU A 44 -4.22 -26.11 -4.42
CA LEU A 44 -3.18 -25.08 -4.38
C LEU A 44 -2.20 -25.23 -3.19
N ASP A 45 -2.35 -26.28 -2.38
CA ASP A 45 -1.62 -26.39 -1.10
C ASP A 45 -0.11 -26.47 -1.31
N ASP A 46 0.34 -27.22 -2.32
CA ASP A 46 1.76 -27.42 -2.62
C ASP A 46 2.37 -26.29 -3.47
N MET A 47 1.53 -25.40 -4.03
CA MET A 47 2.00 -24.31 -4.86
C MET A 47 2.64 -23.20 -4.03
N VAL A 48 3.79 -22.72 -4.48
CA VAL A 48 4.49 -21.56 -3.93
C VAL A 48 4.41 -20.37 -4.89
N VAL A 49 4.69 -19.17 -4.36
CA VAL A 49 4.67 -17.93 -5.17
C VAL A 49 5.60 -18.03 -6.38
N GLY A 50 6.73 -18.70 -6.25
CA GLY A 50 7.70 -18.89 -7.34
C GLY A 50 7.17 -19.72 -8.50
N ASP A 51 6.15 -20.56 -8.28
CA ASP A 51 5.59 -21.41 -9.34
C ASP A 51 4.71 -20.62 -10.32
N VAL A 52 4.26 -19.42 -9.93
CA VAL A 52 3.24 -18.65 -10.66
C VAL A 52 3.60 -17.19 -10.87
N GLY A 53 4.72 -16.73 -10.31
CA GLY A 53 5.05 -15.32 -10.29
C GLY A 53 6.26 -15.04 -9.42
N LYS A 54 6.30 -13.86 -8.80
CA LYS A 54 7.40 -13.46 -7.92
C LYS A 54 6.93 -12.71 -6.69
N LYS A 55 7.78 -12.63 -5.68
CA LYS A 55 7.54 -11.78 -4.52
C LYS A 55 7.73 -10.31 -4.90
N ALA A 56 7.03 -9.41 -4.22
CA ALA A 56 7.30 -7.99 -4.35
C ALA A 56 8.74 -7.70 -3.90
N GLU A 57 9.51 -7.02 -4.73
CA GLU A 57 10.82 -6.51 -4.37
C GLU A 57 10.65 -5.18 -3.63
N VAL A 58 11.51 -4.95 -2.63
CA VAL A 58 11.59 -3.64 -1.97
C VAL A 58 12.28 -2.71 -2.96
N SER A 59 11.59 -1.63 -3.35
CA SER A 59 12.22 -0.62 -4.21
C SER A 59 13.15 0.24 -3.35
N GLU A 60 14.40 0.38 -3.79
CA GLU A 60 15.39 1.29 -3.19
C GLU A 60 15.31 2.71 -3.77
N ARG A 61 14.45 2.92 -4.78
CA ARG A 61 14.34 4.20 -5.46
C ARG A 61 13.66 5.24 -4.58
N VAL A 62 14.41 6.28 -4.24
CA VAL A 62 13.93 7.48 -3.55
C VAL A 62 14.24 8.71 -4.37
N LEU A 63 13.41 9.76 -4.29
CA LEU A 63 13.65 11.02 -5.01
C LEU A 63 15.04 11.57 -4.69
N THR A 64 15.78 11.95 -5.73
CA THR A 64 17.04 12.68 -5.55
C THR A 64 16.74 14.11 -5.11
N ASN A 65 17.72 14.81 -4.55
CA ASN A 65 17.56 16.23 -4.18
C ASN A 65 17.14 17.11 -5.36
N LYS A 66 17.61 16.79 -6.57
CA LYS A 66 17.23 17.49 -7.80
C LYS A 66 15.73 17.30 -8.10
N GLU A 67 15.27 16.06 -8.11
CA GLU A 67 13.86 15.73 -8.39
C GLU A 67 12.92 16.24 -7.31
N LEU A 68 13.37 16.25 -6.04
CA LEU A 68 12.64 16.86 -4.94
C LEU A 68 12.49 18.38 -5.16
N GLY A 69 13.56 19.05 -5.60
CA GLY A 69 13.51 20.47 -5.97
C GLY A 69 12.54 20.74 -7.13
N GLU A 70 12.59 19.93 -8.19
CA GLU A 70 11.66 20.02 -9.33
C GLU A 70 10.20 19.80 -8.88
N LEU A 71 9.95 18.83 -8.01
CA LEU A 71 8.63 18.59 -7.43
C LEU A 71 8.15 19.81 -6.60
N LEU A 72 9.01 20.37 -5.76
CA LEU A 72 8.67 21.54 -4.95
C LEU A 72 8.32 22.75 -5.82
N SER A 73 9.07 22.99 -6.89
CA SER A 73 8.77 24.05 -7.87
C SER A 73 7.41 23.80 -8.55
N ALA A 74 7.14 22.58 -9.00
CA ALA A 74 5.85 22.21 -9.61
C ALA A 74 4.64 22.44 -8.68
N LEU A 75 4.83 22.29 -7.36
CA LEU A 75 3.81 22.58 -6.35
C LEU A 75 3.60 24.09 -6.10
N VAL A 76 4.58 24.94 -6.45
CA VAL A 76 4.46 26.40 -6.41
C VAL A 76 3.79 26.92 -7.67
N ASP A 77 4.17 26.36 -8.83
CA ASP A 77 3.66 26.71 -10.16
C ASP A 77 2.20 26.26 -10.39
N LYS A 78 1.57 25.67 -9.37
CA LYS A 78 0.17 25.20 -9.37
C LYS A 78 -0.16 24.26 -10.53
N ILE A 79 0.82 23.44 -10.94
CA ILE A 79 0.62 22.37 -11.94
C ILE A 79 -0.43 21.37 -11.45
N PHE A 80 -0.46 21.11 -10.13
CA PHE A 80 -1.43 20.22 -9.50
C PHE A 80 -2.60 21.01 -8.89
N PRO A 81 -3.81 20.40 -8.81
CA PRO A 81 -4.93 20.99 -8.08
C PRO A 81 -4.55 21.33 -6.64
N PRO A 82 -5.10 22.41 -6.05
CA PRO A 82 -4.68 22.91 -4.73
C PRO A 82 -4.66 21.85 -3.63
N TYR A 83 -5.65 20.95 -3.64
CA TYR A 83 -5.72 19.82 -2.72
C TYR A 83 -4.49 18.91 -2.79
N TYR A 84 -4.08 18.49 -4.00
CA TYR A 84 -2.92 17.62 -4.17
C TYR A 84 -1.62 18.36 -3.87
N SER A 85 -1.55 19.64 -4.21
CA SER A 85 -0.40 20.48 -3.87
C SER A 85 -0.17 20.56 -2.36
N ALA A 86 -1.24 20.81 -1.59
CA ALA A 86 -1.18 20.82 -0.13
C ALA A 86 -0.83 19.43 0.43
N LEU A 87 -1.48 18.37 -0.07
CA LEU A 87 -1.24 17.00 0.37
C LEU A 87 0.23 16.60 0.17
N ILE A 88 0.82 16.85 -1.00
CA ILE A 88 2.22 16.49 -1.27
C ILE A 88 3.17 17.27 -0.36
N ARG A 89 2.93 18.57 -0.14
CA ARG A 89 3.75 19.37 0.79
C ARG A 89 3.73 18.79 2.20
N LEU A 90 2.54 18.48 2.71
CA LEU A 90 2.38 17.88 4.05
C LEU A 90 3.03 16.49 4.13
N LEU A 91 2.96 15.67 3.08
CA LEU A 91 3.65 14.37 3.05
C LEU A 91 5.17 14.52 3.14
N ILE A 92 5.74 15.52 2.46
CA ILE A 92 7.18 15.81 2.49
C ILE A 92 7.60 16.33 3.87
N VAL A 93 6.84 17.27 4.45
CA VAL A 93 7.17 17.89 5.75
C VAL A 93 7.05 16.88 6.90
N PHE A 94 5.94 16.14 6.97
CA PHE A 94 5.65 15.26 8.10
C PHE A 94 6.14 13.82 7.93
N GLY A 95 6.60 13.42 6.73
CA GLY A 95 7.05 12.06 6.43
C GLY A 95 5.99 10.98 6.72
N CYS A 96 4.71 11.33 6.58
CA CYS A 96 3.58 10.49 6.98
C CYS A 96 3.03 9.62 5.84
N ARG A 97 2.11 8.69 6.16
CA ARG A 97 1.38 7.96 5.12
C ARG A 97 0.26 8.81 4.55
N THR A 98 0.02 8.67 3.26
CA THR A 98 -1.11 9.31 2.56
C THR A 98 -2.46 9.04 3.23
N THR A 99 -2.67 7.82 3.74
CA THR A 99 -3.91 7.44 4.42
C THR A 99 -4.10 8.13 5.76
N GLU A 100 -3.01 8.39 6.49
CA GLU A 100 -3.06 9.07 7.79
C GLU A 100 -3.50 10.52 7.56
N LEU A 101 -2.85 11.21 6.64
CA LEU A 101 -3.14 12.61 6.34
C LEU A 101 -4.55 12.82 5.76
N ARG A 102 -4.97 11.96 4.83
CA ARG A 102 -6.31 12.05 4.20
C ARG A 102 -7.46 11.77 5.17
N ARG A 103 -7.21 11.05 6.26
CA ARG A 103 -8.20 10.76 7.30
C ARG A 103 -8.11 11.72 8.49
N SER A 104 -7.07 12.55 8.54
CA SER A 104 -6.88 13.47 9.65
C SER A 104 -8.05 14.45 9.76
N GLU A 105 -8.46 14.69 10.99
CA GLU A 105 -9.49 15.66 11.34
C GLU A 105 -8.84 16.90 11.93
N VAL A 106 -9.46 18.08 11.78
CA VAL A 106 -8.89 19.36 12.23
C VAL A 106 -8.51 19.35 13.72
N GLN A 107 -9.29 18.65 14.55
CA GLN A 107 -9.05 18.51 16.00
C GLN A 107 -7.78 17.73 16.37
N GLU A 108 -7.19 16.99 15.43
CA GLU A 108 -5.92 16.30 15.62
C GLU A 108 -4.71 17.24 15.51
N TRP A 109 -4.91 18.47 15.02
CA TRP A 109 -3.88 19.46 14.76
C TRP A 109 -3.90 20.55 15.83
N ASP A 110 -2.91 20.52 16.72
CA ASP A 110 -2.69 21.59 17.70
C ASP A 110 -1.77 22.65 17.10
N PHE A 111 -2.35 23.79 16.72
CA PHE A 111 -1.60 24.92 16.16
C PHE A 111 -0.92 25.79 17.23
N LYS A 112 -1.17 25.57 18.53
CA LYS A 112 -0.45 26.26 19.61
C LYS A 112 0.86 25.56 19.89
N GLU A 113 0.78 24.24 20.06
CA GLU A 113 1.96 23.38 20.29
C GLU A 113 2.65 22.99 18.98
N MET A 114 2.08 23.35 17.84
CA MET A 114 2.55 22.98 16.50
C MET A 114 2.74 21.46 16.39
N LEU A 115 1.70 20.72 16.79
CA LEU A 115 1.75 19.27 16.90
C LEU A 115 0.54 18.63 16.21
N TRP A 116 0.80 17.69 15.31
CA TRP A 116 -0.21 16.80 14.77
C TRP A 116 -0.18 15.45 15.47
N THR A 117 -1.30 15.08 16.10
CA THR A 117 -1.47 13.77 16.75
C THR A 117 -2.26 12.83 15.86
N VAL A 118 -1.60 11.84 15.26
CA VAL A 118 -2.27 10.80 14.49
C VAL A 118 -2.81 9.75 15.45
N PRO A 119 -4.14 9.56 15.52
CA PRO A 119 -4.73 8.62 16.44
C PRO A 119 -4.50 7.18 15.97
N LYS A 120 -4.63 6.23 16.90
CA LYS A 120 -4.39 4.79 16.65
C LYS A 120 -5.32 4.23 15.56
N GLU A 121 -6.49 4.83 15.38
CA GLU A 121 -7.49 4.49 14.36
C GLU A 121 -6.94 4.73 12.94
N HIS A 122 -6.16 5.79 12.78
CA HIS A 122 -5.57 6.23 11.51
C HIS A 122 -4.19 5.62 11.26
N SER A 123 -3.50 5.22 12.33
CA SER A 123 -2.18 4.57 12.26
C SER A 123 -2.25 3.12 11.78
N LYS A 124 -1.34 2.76 10.85
CA LYS A 124 -1.17 1.38 10.40
C LYS A 124 -0.79 0.43 11.54
N THR A 125 -0.03 0.91 12.52
CA THR A 125 0.49 0.10 13.64
C THR A 125 -0.44 0.07 14.85
N LYS A 126 -1.60 0.76 14.80
CA LYS A 126 -2.54 0.88 15.93
C LYS A 126 -1.94 1.53 17.19
N VAL A 127 -0.94 2.39 16.98
CA VAL A 127 -0.33 3.23 18.01
C VAL A 127 -0.45 4.69 17.59
N ALA A 128 -0.70 5.59 18.55
CA ALA A 128 -0.73 7.03 18.29
C ALA A 128 0.68 7.52 17.90
N ILE A 129 0.74 8.46 16.94
CA ILE A 129 2.00 9.02 16.45
C ILE A 129 1.91 10.53 16.57
N PHE A 130 2.91 11.12 17.22
CA PHE A 130 3.04 12.57 17.36
C PHE A 130 4.01 13.08 16.31
N ARG A 131 3.60 14.09 15.53
CA ARG A 131 4.41 14.69 14.48
C ARG A 131 4.52 16.20 14.70
N PRO A 132 5.74 16.75 14.72
CA PRO A 132 5.96 18.20 14.73
C PRO A 132 5.57 18.81 13.39
#